data_AF-A0A2X2DVL2-F1
#
_entry.id   AF-A0A2X2DVL2-F1
#
_cell.length_a   1.000
_cell.length_b   1.000
_cell.length_c   1.000
_cell.angle_alpha   90.00
_cell.angle_beta   90.00
_cell.angle_gamma   90.00
#
_symmetry.space_group_name_H-M   'P 1'
#
loop_
_entity.id
_entity.type
_entity.pdbx_description
1 polymer ?
#
loop_
_entity_poly.entity_id
_entity_poly.type
_entity_poly.pdbx_seq_one_letter_code
_entity_poly.pdbx_strand_id
1 'polypeptide(L)'
;MIDTQLPLTDLHRHLDGNIRPETILDLAQQHNIALPAYELETLRPHVQITKNEPSLVSFLQKLDWGVAVLADLDACRRVAYENVVDVANAGIDYAELRFSPYYMAMKHQLPIEGVVEAIIDGVQSALHTYDVEIRLIGILSRTFGENACQQELNGLLKHQDKITALDLAGDELGFPGHLFQPHFKPCS
;
A
#
# COMPACT_ATOMS: atom_id res chain seq x y z
N MET A 1 4.45 25.67 -11.09
CA MET A 1 4.68 24.65 -12.14
C MET A 1 5.82 23.77 -11.68
N ILE A 2 5.81 22.49 -12.07
CA ILE A 2 6.94 21.59 -11.85
C ILE A 2 8.12 22.07 -12.71
N ASP A 3 9.32 22.08 -12.14
CA ASP A 3 10.56 22.42 -12.86
C ASP A 3 11.08 21.15 -13.56
N THR A 4 11.05 21.13 -14.89
CA THR A 4 11.44 19.97 -15.70
C THR A 4 12.96 19.79 -15.81
N GLN A 5 13.77 20.66 -15.18
CA GLN A 5 15.22 20.50 -15.11
C GLN A 5 15.67 19.76 -13.84
N LEU A 6 14.75 19.51 -12.91
CA LEU A 6 15.02 18.82 -11.65
C LEU A 6 14.23 17.50 -11.61
N PRO A 7 14.80 16.42 -11.02
CA PRO A 7 14.05 15.20 -10.78
C PRO A 7 12.83 15.46 -9.90
N LEU A 8 11.66 15.01 -10.34
CA LEU A 8 10.43 15.02 -9.57
C LEU A 8 10.34 13.74 -8.73
N THR A 9 10.11 13.90 -7.43
CA THR A 9 10.06 12.76 -6.50
C THR A 9 8.78 12.69 -5.69
N ASP A 10 8.37 11.47 -5.32
CA ASP A 10 7.28 11.20 -4.38
C ASP A 10 7.73 10.17 -3.33
N LEU A 11 8.07 10.65 -2.13
CA LEU A 11 8.71 9.87 -1.07
C LEU A 11 7.70 9.36 -0.01
N HIS A 12 6.44 9.77 -0.11
CA HIS A 12 5.38 9.40 0.83
C HIS A 12 4.15 8.98 0.06
N ARG A 13 4.26 7.83 -0.63
CA ARG A 13 3.20 7.29 -1.46
C ARG A 13 2.76 5.91 -0.99
N HIS A 14 1.57 5.83 -0.40
CA HIS A 14 0.97 4.57 0.02
C HIS A 14 0.45 3.81 -1.21
N LEU A 15 1.07 2.66 -1.51
CA LEU A 15 0.69 1.79 -2.62
C LEU A 15 -0.71 1.19 -2.38
N ASP A 16 -0.94 0.70 -1.17
CA ASP A 16 -2.20 0.12 -0.69
C ASP A 16 -3.31 1.17 -0.46
N GLY A 17 -2.94 2.45 -0.38
CA GLY A 17 -3.85 3.59 -0.40
C GLY A 17 -4.12 4.18 -1.80
N ASN A 18 -3.46 3.68 -2.84
CA ASN A 18 -3.56 4.17 -4.21
C ASN A 18 -4.08 3.08 -5.16
N ILE A 19 -5.11 2.34 -4.73
CA ILE A 19 -5.76 1.32 -5.55
C ILE A 19 -6.82 1.99 -6.42
N ARG A 20 -6.70 1.85 -7.74
CA ARG A 20 -7.63 2.46 -8.71
C ARG A 20 -9.06 1.95 -8.47
N PRO A 21 -10.09 2.81 -8.47
CA PRO A 21 -11.48 2.36 -8.31
C PRO A 21 -11.92 1.34 -9.36
N GLU A 22 -11.40 1.43 -10.59
CA GLU A 22 -11.62 0.45 -11.66
C GLU A 22 -11.05 -0.92 -11.26
N THR A 23 -9.85 -0.97 -10.69
CA THR A 23 -9.23 -2.19 -10.17
C THR A 23 -10.02 -2.79 -9.01
N ILE A 24 -10.62 -1.94 -8.16
CA ILE A 24 -11.51 -2.41 -7.08
C ILE A 24 -12.73 -3.15 -7.66
N LEU A 25 -13.38 -2.58 -8.68
CA LEU A 25 -14.51 -3.22 -9.36
C LEU A 25 -14.09 -4.54 -10.02
N ASP A 26 -12.99 -4.54 -10.77
CA ASP A 26 -12.51 -5.73 -11.47
C ASP A 26 -12.19 -6.89 -10.52
N LEU A 27 -11.43 -6.61 -9.46
CA LEU A 27 -11.04 -7.63 -8.47
C LEU A 27 -12.25 -8.12 -7.67
N ALA A 28 -13.17 -7.22 -7.30
CA ALA A 28 -14.39 -7.63 -6.62
C ALA A 28 -15.24 -8.56 -7.49
N GLN A 29 -15.37 -8.26 -8.79
CA GLN A 29 -16.07 -9.12 -9.72
C GLN A 29 -15.36 -10.47 -9.89
N GLN A 30 -14.04 -10.46 -10.08
CA GLN A 30 -13.21 -11.66 -10.24
C GLN A 30 -13.32 -12.61 -9.04
N HIS A 31 -13.34 -12.07 -7.82
CA HIS A 31 -13.36 -12.84 -6.58
C HIS A 31 -14.76 -12.97 -5.96
N ASN A 32 -15.80 -12.49 -6.65
CA ASN A 32 -17.19 -12.50 -6.16
C ASN A 32 -17.35 -11.84 -4.77
N ILE A 33 -16.72 -10.68 -4.58
CA ILE A 33 -16.76 -9.87 -3.36
C ILE A 33 -17.86 -8.82 -3.50
N ALA A 34 -18.74 -8.74 -2.50
CA ALA A 34 -19.79 -7.73 -2.48
C ALA A 34 -19.20 -6.33 -2.23
N LEU A 35 -19.55 -5.38 -3.10
CA LEU A 35 -19.21 -3.96 -2.98
C LEU A 35 -20.44 -3.11 -2.65
N PRO A 36 -20.26 -1.89 -2.12
CA PRO A 36 -21.37 -0.98 -1.86
C PRO A 36 -21.99 -0.43 -3.16
N ALA A 37 -21.30 -0.59 -4.28
CA ALA A 37 -21.68 -0.13 -5.61
C ALA A 37 -20.91 -0.94 -6.68
N TYR A 38 -21.48 -1.06 -7.88
CA TYR A 38 -20.92 -1.86 -8.99
C TYR A 38 -20.61 -1.04 -10.26
N GLU A 39 -20.83 0.28 -10.21
CA GLU A 39 -20.49 1.21 -11.29
C GLU A 39 -19.51 2.26 -10.74
N LEU A 40 -18.52 2.65 -11.55
CA LEU A 40 -17.43 3.54 -11.16
C LEU A 40 -17.91 4.81 -10.43
N GLU A 41 -18.86 5.53 -11.02
CA GLU A 41 -19.40 6.78 -10.44
C GLU A 41 -20.08 6.56 -9.08
N THR A 42 -20.71 5.40 -8.89
CA THR A 42 -21.38 5.07 -7.64
C THR A 42 -20.43 4.48 -6.60
N LEU A 43 -19.29 3.92 -7.01
CA LEU A 43 -18.24 3.42 -6.11
C LEU A 43 -17.33 4.54 -5.60
N ARG A 44 -17.00 5.54 -6.44
CA ARG A 44 -16.10 6.66 -6.09
C ARG A 44 -16.35 7.25 -4.69
N PRO A 45 -17.59 7.55 -4.25
CA PRO A 45 -17.83 8.12 -2.92
C PRO A 45 -17.43 7.21 -1.75
N HIS A 46 -17.32 5.90 -1.97
CA HIS A 46 -16.94 4.91 -0.97
C HIS A 46 -15.43 4.71 -0.85
N VAL A 47 -14.69 4.92 -1.94
CA VAL A 47 -13.25 4.61 -2.04
C VAL A 47 -12.37 5.85 -2.19
N GLN A 48 -12.98 7.01 -2.44
CA GLN A 48 -12.29 8.29 -2.62
C GLN A 48 -12.87 9.33 -1.65
N ILE A 49 -11.98 10.19 -1.14
CA ILE A 49 -12.37 11.36 -0.35
C ILE A 49 -13.04 12.37 -1.26
N THR A 50 -14.33 12.62 -1.04
CA THR A 50 -15.12 13.60 -1.81
C THR A 50 -15.34 14.92 -1.05
N LYS A 51 -15.13 14.91 0.27
CA LYS A 51 -15.25 16.05 1.19
C LYS A 51 -14.23 15.88 2.32
N ASN A 52 -13.90 16.97 3.02
CA ASN A 52 -13.02 16.88 4.19
C ASN A 52 -13.61 15.94 5.25
N GLU A 53 -12.79 14.98 5.70
CA GLU A 53 -13.15 14.05 6.76
C GLU A 53 -12.83 14.65 8.14
N PRO A 54 -13.60 14.33 9.19
CA PRO A 54 -13.47 14.94 10.51
C PRO A 54 -12.24 14.44 11.30
N SER A 55 -11.61 13.35 10.87
CA SER A 55 -10.46 12.75 11.55
C SER A 55 -9.64 11.85 10.61
N LEU A 56 -8.39 11.58 10.99
CA LEU A 56 -7.52 10.61 10.31
C LEU A 56 -8.16 9.22 10.20
N VAL A 57 -8.83 8.76 11.26
CA VAL A 57 -9.50 7.45 11.27
C VAL A 57 -10.61 7.37 10.20
N SER A 58 -11.37 8.45 10.03
CA SER A 58 -12.44 8.51 9.01
C SER A 58 -11.85 8.51 7.59
N PHE A 59 -10.69 9.12 7.40
CA PHE A 59 -9.93 9.05 6.14
C PHE A 59 -9.46 7.61 5.87
N LEU A 60 -8.88 6.93 6.87
CA LEU A 60 -8.36 5.56 6.73
C LEU A 60 -9.44 4.55 6.31
N GLN A 61 -10.68 4.72 6.78
CA GLN A 61 -11.80 3.85 6.41
C GLN A 61 -12.10 3.81 4.90
N LYS A 62 -11.68 4.81 4.12
CA LYS A 62 -11.85 4.78 2.67
C LYS A 62 -10.92 3.78 1.98
N LEU A 63 -9.76 3.51 2.57
CA LEU A 63 -8.78 2.57 2.03
C LEU A 63 -9.23 1.11 2.22
N ASP A 64 -10.13 0.86 3.19
CA ASP A 64 -10.60 -0.48 3.54
C ASP A 64 -11.19 -1.22 2.34
N TRP A 65 -11.92 -0.54 1.45
CA TRP A 65 -12.47 -1.17 0.25
C TRP A 65 -11.40 -1.57 -0.76
N GLY A 66 -10.32 -0.79 -0.87
CA GLY A 66 -9.19 -1.11 -1.73
C GLY A 66 -8.50 -2.40 -1.28
N VAL A 67 -8.12 -2.48 0.00
CA VAL A 67 -7.46 -3.70 0.50
C VAL A 67 -8.43 -4.88 0.64
N ALA A 68 -9.73 -4.63 0.83
CA ALA A 68 -10.71 -5.70 0.98
C ALA A 68 -10.91 -6.54 -0.29
N VAL A 69 -10.50 -6.06 -1.47
CA VAL A 69 -10.57 -6.81 -2.72
C VAL A 69 -9.31 -7.63 -3.04
N LEU A 70 -8.27 -7.53 -2.21
CA LEU A 70 -7.01 -8.26 -2.38
C LEU A 70 -7.17 -9.71 -1.89
N ALA A 71 -7.88 -10.53 -2.68
CA ALA A 71 -8.27 -11.89 -2.30
C ALA A 71 -7.18 -12.94 -2.50
N ASP A 72 -6.15 -12.64 -3.29
CA ASP A 72 -5.00 -13.49 -3.54
C ASP A 72 -3.72 -12.67 -3.80
N LEU A 73 -2.59 -13.36 -3.93
CA LEU A 73 -1.29 -12.73 -4.17
C LEU A 73 -1.18 -12.10 -5.56
N ASP A 74 -1.95 -12.59 -6.54
CA ASP A 74 -1.96 -12.04 -7.89
C ASP A 74 -2.64 -10.65 -7.91
N ALA A 75 -3.68 -10.46 -7.10
CA ALA A 75 -4.29 -9.15 -6.86
C ALA A 75 -3.29 -8.16 -6.24
N CYS A 76 -2.50 -8.59 -5.25
CA CYS A 76 -1.43 -7.76 -4.68
C CYS A 76 -0.38 -7.38 -5.74
N ARG A 77 0.06 -8.36 -6.56
CA ARG A 77 1.02 -8.12 -7.65
C ARG A 77 0.48 -7.14 -8.68
N ARG A 78 -0.79 -7.26 -9.07
CA ARG A 78 -1.47 -6.35 -9.99
C ARG A 78 -1.45 -4.92 -9.46
N VAL A 79 -1.87 -4.71 -8.20
CA VAL A 79 -1.90 -3.38 -7.59
C VAL A 79 -0.51 -2.75 -7.50
N ALA A 80 0.52 -3.54 -7.17
CA ALA A 80 1.90 -3.05 -7.17
C ALA A 80 2.38 -2.63 -8.57
N TYR A 81 2.09 -3.43 -9.58
CA TYR A 81 2.39 -3.09 -10.97
C TYR A 81 1.71 -1.78 -11.38
N GLU A 82 0.39 -1.68 -11.13
CA GLU A 82 -0.41 -0.50 -11.47
C GLU A 82 0.08 0.77 -10.78
N ASN A 83 0.59 0.67 -9.55
CA ASN A 83 1.18 1.81 -8.85
C ASN A 83 2.43 2.35 -9.55
N VAL A 84 3.30 1.51 -10.11
CA VAL A 84 4.44 1.98 -10.91
C VAL A 84 3.96 2.66 -12.19
N VAL A 85 2.92 2.13 -12.82
CA VAL A 85 2.28 2.77 -13.99
C VAL A 85 1.73 4.16 -13.62
N ASP A 86 1.12 4.31 -12.45
CA ASP A 86 0.60 5.60 -11.97
C ASP A 86 1.73 6.61 -11.73
N VAL A 87 2.85 6.17 -11.14
CA VAL A 87 4.03 7.03 -10.92
C VAL A 87 4.59 7.50 -12.26
N ALA A 88 4.78 6.60 -13.22
CA ALA A 88 5.27 6.93 -14.55
C ALA A 88 4.32 7.91 -15.29
N ASN A 89 3.01 7.66 -15.24
CA ASN A 89 2.01 8.54 -15.86
C ASN A 89 1.91 9.92 -15.20
N ALA A 90 2.27 10.02 -13.92
CA ALA A 90 2.36 11.29 -13.21
C ALA A 90 3.64 12.09 -13.54
N GLY A 91 4.56 11.51 -14.33
CA GLY A 91 5.84 12.14 -14.67
C GLY A 91 6.80 12.23 -13.49
N ILE A 92 6.70 11.32 -12.54
CA ILE A 92 7.59 11.23 -11.37
C ILE A 92 8.80 10.39 -11.77
N ASP A 93 10.01 10.92 -11.55
CA ASP A 93 11.27 10.26 -11.90
C ASP A 93 11.70 9.24 -10.83
N TYR A 94 11.40 9.51 -9.56
CA TYR A 94 11.73 8.65 -8.42
C TYR A 94 10.60 8.58 -7.40
N ALA A 95 10.18 7.38 -7.00
CA ALA A 95 9.22 7.21 -5.92
C ALA A 95 9.60 6.13 -4.90
N GLU A 96 9.24 6.39 -3.65
CA GLU A 96 9.32 5.42 -2.55
C GLU A 96 7.90 4.95 -2.22
N LEU A 97 7.57 3.76 -2.74
CA LEU A 97 6.26 3.14 -2.51
C LEU A 97 6.27 2.46 -1.15
N ARG A 98 5.42 2.94 -0.25
CA ARG A 98 5.22 2.36 1.08
C ARG A 98 3.97 1.49 1.11
N PHE A 99 4.03 0.35 1.81
CA PHE A 99 2.91 -0.59 1.89
C PHE A 99 2.91 -1.37 3.21
N SER A 100 1.73 -1.67 3.74
CA SER A 100 1.54 -2.49 4.95
C SER A 100 1.11 -3.90 4.56
N PRO A 101 2.02 -4.90 4.52
CA PRO A 101 1.67 -6.23 4.06
C PRO A 101 0.63 -6.92 4.96
N TYR A 102 0.56 -6.61 6.26
CA TYR A 102 -0.51 -7.12 7.12
C TYR A 102 -1.85 -6.49 6.81
N TYR A 103 -1.91 -5.16 6.61
CA TYR A 103 -3.16 -4.49 6.26
C TYR A 103 -3.72 -5.01 4.93
N MET A 104 -2.86 -5.23 3.94
CA MET A 104 -3.24 -5.84 2.67
C MET A 104 -3.71 -7.29 2.83
N ALA A 105 -3.06 -8.07 3.70
CA ALA A 105 -3.38 -9.48 3.91
C ALA A 105 -4.62 -9.72 4.78
N MET A 106 -4.97 -8.80 5.69
CA MET A 106 -5.82 -9.12 6.84
C MET A 106 -7.22 -9.60 6.48
N LYS A 107 -7.79 -9.11 5.37
CA LYS A 107 -9.18 -9.41 4.98
C LYS A 107 -9.35 -10.87 4.58
N HIS A 108 -8.39 -11.40 3.82
CA HIS A 108 -8.43 -12.75 3.24
C HIS A 108 -7.37 -13.69 3.85
N GLN A 109 -6.70 -13.24 4.92
CA GLN A 109 -5.69 -13.99 5.66
C GLN A 109 -4.56 -14.51 4.75
N LEU A 110 -4.11 -13.66 3.83
CA LEU A 110 -2.99 -13.97 2.95
C LEU A 110 -1.69 -14.16 3.78
N PRO A 111 -0.75 -15.01 3.31
CA PRO A 111 0.56 -15.09 3.93
C PRO A 111 1.30 -13.75 3.76
N ILE A 112 1.66 -13.11 4.87
CA ILE A 112 2.29 -11.78 4.90
C ILE A 112 3.58 -11.75 4.06
N GLU A 113 4.44 -12.77 4.20
CA GLU A 113 5.65 -12.91 3.38
C GLU A 113 5.30 -13.00 1.88
N GLY A 114 4.29 -13.78 1.52
CA GLY A 114 3.83 -13.88 0.13
C GLY A 114 3.26 -12.56 -0.41
N VAL A 115 2.64 -11.73 0.43
CA VAL A 115 2.23 -10.37 0.03
C VAL A 115 3.47 -9.52 -0.27
N VAL A 116 4.50 -9.57 0.58
CA VAL A 116 5.76 -8.85 0.34
C VAL A 116 6.39 -9.29 -0.99
N GLU A 117 6.48 -10.60 -1.24
CA GLU A 117 6.96 -11.16 -2.52
C GLU A 117 6.14 -10.64 -3.71
N ALA A 118 4.82 -10.70 -3.63
CA ALA A 118 3.93 -10.25 -4.70
C ALA A 118 4.09 -8.76 -5.02
N ILE A 119 4.29 -7.90 -4.01
CA ILE A 119 4.55 -6.48 -4.22
C ILE A 119 5.90 -6.26 -4.91
N ILE A 120 6.95 -6.94 -4.45
CA ILE A 120 8.28 -6.89 -5.08
C ILE A 120 8.19 -7.30 -6.55
N ASP A 121 7.54 -8.42 -6.83
CA ASP A 121 7.35 -8.94 -8.19
C ASP A 121 6.58 -7.96 -9.08
N GLY A 122 5.51 -7.36 -8.56
CA GLY A 122 4.66 -6.44 -9.30
C GLY A 122 5.40 -5.17 -9.68
N VAL A 123 6.15 -4.59 -8.73
CA VAL A 123 7.01 -3.44 -8.99
C VAL A 123 8.10 -3.79 -10.01
N GLN A 124 8.86 -4.87 -9.80
CA GLN A 124 9.94 -5.26 -10.71
C GLN A 124 9.43 -5.53 -12.14
N SER A 125 8.26 -6.16 -12.27
CA SER A 125 7.65 -6.44 -13.56
C SER A 125 7.32 -5.15 -14.33
N ALA A 126 6.82 -4.12 -13.64
CA ALA A 126 6.52 -2.83 -14.26
C ALA A 126 7.80 -2.08 -14.67
N LEU A 127 8.87 -2.17 -13.88
CA LEU A 127 10.16 -1.52 -14.17
C LEU A 127 10.84 -2.03 -15.45
N HIS A 128 10.43 -3.19 -16.00
CA HIS A 128 10.87 -3.62 -17.33
C HIS A 128 10.22 -2.84 -18.48
N THR A 129 9.10 -2.16 -18.21
CA THR A 129 8.29 -1.46 -19.21
C THR A 129 8.34 0.07 -19.04
N TYR A 130 8.45 0.55 -17.80
CA TYR A 130 8.42 1.97 -17.46
C TYR A 130 9.78 2.42 -16.95
N ASP A 131 10.26 3.54 -17.51
CA ASP A 131 11.53 4.17 -17.12
C ASP A 131 11.31 5.10 -15.92
N VAL A 132 11.27 4.51 -14.72
CA VAL A 132 11.09 5.19 -13.44
C VAL A 132 11.92 4.48 -12.36
N GLU A 133 12.49 5.22 -11.42
CA GLU A 133 13.18 4.59 -10.28
C GLU A 133 12.23 4.42 -9.10
N ILE A 134 12.10 3.17 -8.60
CA ILE A 134 11.23 2.84 -7.47
C ILE A 134 12.02 2.15 -6.35
N ARG A 135 11.78 2.58 -5.12
CA ARG A 135 12.17 1.88 -3.89
C ARG A 135 10.95 1.50 -3.06
N LEU A 136 11.10 0.47 -2.24
CA LEU A 136 10.03 -0.05 -1.40
C LEU A 136 10.29 0.26 0.07
N ILE A 137 9.26 0.70 0.78
CA ILE A 137 9.26 0.92 2.22
C ILE A 137 8.21 0.01 2.86
N GLY A 138 8.63 -0.83 3.79
CA GLY A 138 7.71 -1.65 4.56
C GLY A 138 7.04 -0.84 5.66
N ILE A 139 5.72 -0.91 5.80
CA ILE A 139 4.97 -0.25 6.88
C ILE A 139 4.69 -1.26 8.00
N LEU A 140 4.85 -0.80 9.24
CA LEU A 140 4.24 -1.38 10.43
C LEU A 140 2.93 -0.64 10.74
N SER A 141 1.79 -1.31 10.60
CA SER A 141 0.46 -0.74 10.86
C SER A 141 0.14 -0.74 12.34
N ARG A 142 0.53 0.34 13.03
CA ARG A 142 0.42 0.51 14.49
C ARG A 142 -1.01 0.32 15.02
N THR A 143 -2.02 0.60 14.21
CA THR A 143 -3.45 0.41 14.51
C THR A 143 -3.79 -1.00 14.98
N PHE A 144 -3.03 -2.01 14.54
CA PHE A 144 -3.28 -3.42 14.86
C PHE A 144 -2.42 -3.93 16.03
N GLY A 145 -1.64 -3.05 16.66
CA GLY A 145 -0.84 -3.34 17.84
C GLY A 145 0.51 -4.03 17.58
N GLU A 146 1.33 -4.13 18.62
CA GLU A 146 2.73 -4.59 18.56
C GLU A 146 2.89 -6.00 17.97
N ASN A 147 1.95 -6.91 18.24
CA ASN A 147 1.99 -8.29 17.75
C ASN A 147 1.75 -8.39 16.25
N ALA A 148 0.86 -7.56 15.69
CA ALA A 148 0.64 -7.50 14.24
C ALA A 148 1.85 -6.88 13.56
N CYS A 149 2.38 -5.78 14.10
CA CYS A 149 3.61 -5.15 13.61
C CYS A 149 4.81 -6.10 13.66
N GLN A 150 4.91 -6.98 14.66
CA GLN A 150 5.98 -7.98 14.70
C GLN A 150 5.85 -9.00 13.56
N GLN A 151 4.62 -9.38 13.17
CA GLN A 151 4.39 -10.26 12.04
C GLN A 151 4.75 -9.57 10.70
N GLU A 152 4.40 -8.29 10.53
CA GLU A 152 4.84 -7.50 9.38
C GLU A 152 6.35 -7.41 9.28
N LEU A 153 7.00 -7.04 10.39
CA LEU A 153 8.45 -6.95 10.45
C LEU A 153 9.11 -8.27 10.05
N ASN A 154 8.61 -9.40 10.55
CA ASN A 154 9.14 -10.71 10.22
C ASN A 154 9.01 -11.02 8.71
N GLY A 155 7.88 -10.69 8.09
CA GLY A 155 7.69 -10.87 6.65
C GLY A 155 8.59 -9.95 5.82
N LEU A 156 8.73 -8.68 6.21
CA LEU A 156 9.59 -7.71 5.54
C LEU A 156 11.08 -8.09 5.63
N LEU A 157 11.55 -8.56 6.79
CA LEU A 157 12.95 -8.95 7.00
C LEU A 157 13.37 -10.15 6.14
N LYS A 158 12.43 -10.98 5.68
CA LYS A 158 12.72 -12.08 4.73
C LYS A 158 13.18 -11.57 3.36
N HIS A 159 12.79 -10.35 3.01
CA HIS A 159 13.14 -9.70 1.74
C HIS A 159 13.85 -8.36 1.97
N GLN A 160 14.62 -8.25 3.06
CA GLN A 160 15.29 -7.00 3.45
C GLN A 160 16.21 -6.41 2.37
N ASP A 161 16.74 -7.22 1.45
CA ASP A 161 17.57 -6.76 0.34
C ASP A 161 16.77 -5.99 -0.74
N LYS A 162 15.43 -6.09 -0.69
CA LYS A 162 14.50 -5.40 -1.59
C LYS A 162 13.74 -4.26 -0.92
N ILE A 163 13.87 -4.11 0.40
CA ILE A 163 13.18 -3.08 1.20
C ILE A 163 14.21 -2.03 1.63
N THR A 164 13.98 -0.77 1.29
CA THR A 164 14.93 0.33 1.53
C THR A 164 14.76 0.96 2.91
N ALA A 165 13.54 1.00 3.43
CA ALA A 165 13.27 1.53 4.76
C ALA A 165 12.07 0.84 5.42
N LEU A 166 11.90 1.12 6.71
CA LEU A 166 10.74 0.72 7.51
C LEU A 166 10.00 1.99 7.99
N ASP A 167 8.67 1.95 7.96
CA ASP A 167 7.77 3.03 8.38
C ASP A 167 6.81 2.54 9.48
N LEU A 168 6.21 3.49 10.21
CA LEU A 168 5.18 3.24 11.22
C LEU A 168 3.97 4.13 10.92
N ALA A 169 2.87 3.53 10.45
CA ALA A 169 1.68 4.26 10.04
C ALA A 169 0.41 3.75 10.74
N GLY A 170 -0.68 4.52 10.67
CA GLY A 170 -1.96 4.19 11.29
C GLY A 170 -2.36 5.13 12.44
N ASP A 171 -3.11 4.64 13.42
CA ASP A 171 -3.63 5.43 14.54
C ASP A 171 -2.51 5.92 15.48
N GLU A 172 -2.12 7.19 15.29
CA GLU A 172 -1.02 7.79 16.03
C GLU A 172 -1.32 8.02 17.51
N LEU A 173 -2.55 8.41 17.83
CA LEU A 173 -2.96 8.72 19.20
C LEU A 173 -3.17 7.45 20.02
N GLY A 174 -3.75 6.40 19.40
CA GLY A 174 -4.02 5.13 20.07
C GLY A 174 -2.78 4.31 20.39
N PHE A 175 -1.74 4.38 19.56
CA PHE A 175 -0.58 3.48 19.65
C PHE A 175 0.74 4.22 19.62
N PRO A 176 1.13 5.00 20.65
CA PRO A 176 2.28 5.90 20.62
C PRO A 176 3.61 5.22 20.19
N GLY A 177 4.46 5.94 19.47
CA GLY A 177 5.65 5.37 18.82
C GLY A 177 6.66 4.70 19.76
N HIS A 178 6.68 5.03 21.05
CA HIS A 178 7.58 4.38 22.01
C HIS A 178 7.30 2.88 22.18
N LEU A 179 6.08 2.42 21.90
CA LEU A 179 5.69 1.00 21.94
C LEU A 179 6.46 0.18 20.89
N PHE A 180 6.84 0.80 19.77
CA PHE A 180 7.46 0.10 18.63
C PHE A 180 8.98 0.24 18.61
N GLN A 181 9.60 0.84 19.63
CA GLN A 181 11.07 0.91 19.73
C GLN A 181 11.76 -0.45 19.56
N PRO A 182 11.26 -1.57 20.12
CA PRO A 182 11.85 -2.89 19.90
C PRO A 182 11.85 -3.32 18.43
N HIS A 183 10.81 -2.96 17.66
CA HIS A 183 10.66 -3.31 16.24
C HIS A 183 11.67 -2.58 15.35
N PHE A 184 12.11 -1.38 15.73
CA PHE A 184 13.08 -0.60 14.96
C PHE A 184 14.55 -0.89 15.31
N LYS A 185 14.85 -1.56 16.43
CA LYS A 185 16.23 -1.94 16.80
C LYS A 185 16.94 -2.86 15.79
N PRO A 186 16.27 -3.86 15.18
CA PRO A 186 16.92 -4.72 14.17
C PRO A 186 17.24 -3.99 12.86
N CYS A 187 16.72 -2.78 12.64
CA CYS A 187 16.88 -2.03 11.40
C CYS A 187 18.12 -1.12 11.37
N SER A 188 18.91 -1.12 12.44
CA SER A 188 20.14 -0.32 12.59
C SER A 188 21.41 -1.10 12.32
#